data_AF-A0A453JG53-F1
#
_entry.id   AF-A0A453JG53-F1
#
_cell.length_a   1.000
_cell.length_b   1.000
_cell.length_c   1.000
_cell.angle_alpha   90.00
_cell.angle_beta   90.00
_cell.angle_gamma   90.00
#
_symmetry.space_group_name_H-M   'P 1'
#
loop_
_entity.id
_entity.type
_entity.pdbx_description
1 polymer ?
#
loop_
_entity_poly.entity_id
_entity_poly.type
_entity_poly.pdbx_seq_one_letter_code
_entity_poly.pdbx_strand_id
1 'polypeptide(L)'
;ELARSLLAHPSMAAIGGHPYSPSDIELPGFVPQQLSPLQLVVPLIGTSLLVITVIWLVSGRVLNTGRSARLSKADRLIMCWWAITGLTNLIIEASFLFTPNYLTKESPSFFDEIWKEYSKADSRYASRDTTIVAIEVIAVFLRGPASLLAMYVCLLHFTTTHFPFITLSIP
;
A
#
# COMPACT_ATOMS: atom_id res chain seq x y z
N GLU A 1 -53.03 -8.81 -8.92
CA GLU A 1 -51.83 -7.95 -8.84
C GLU A 1 -51.31 -7.64 -7.44
N LEU A 2 -52.11 -7.65 -6.37
CA LEU A 2 -51.65 -7.27 -5.02
C LEU A 2 -50.68 -8.25 -4.32
N ALA A 3 -50.58 -9.51 -4.80
CA ALA A 3 -49.65 -10.51 -4.23
C ALA A 3 -48.23 -10.45 -4.84
N ARG A 4 -48.04 -9.71 -5.95
CA ARG A 4 -46.72 -9.51 -6.58
C ARG A 4 -46.02 -8.25 -6.06
N SER A 5 -46.74 -7.34 -5.39
CA SER A 5 -46.17 -6.13 -4.80
C SER A 5 -45.62 -6.33 -3.37
N LEU A 6 -45.93 -7.46 -2.72
CA LEU A 6 -45.42 -7.80 -1.38
C LEU A 6 -44.15 -8.68 -1.40
N LEU A 7 -43.67 -9.07 -2.58
CA LEU A 7 -42.38 -9.78 -2.76
C LEU A 7 -41.23 -8.84 -3.18
N ALA A 8 -41.47 -7.53 -3.22
CA ALA A 8 -40.42 -6.53 -3.42
C ALA A 8 -39.81 -6.05 -2.09
N HIS A 9 -39.67 -6.95 -1.12
CA HIS A 9 -38.74 -6.73 -0.02
C HIS A 9 -37.31 -6.87 -0.59
N PRO A 10 -36.44 -5.85 -0.46
CA PRO A 10 -35.07 -5.90 -0.97
C PRO A 10 -34.14 -6.80 -0.14
N SER A 11 -34.67 -7.86 0.50
CA SER A 11 -33.90 -8.79 1.35
C SER A 11 -33.46 -10.06 0.61
N MET A 12 -33.56 -10.11 -0.72
CA MET A 12 -33.12 -11.25 -1.53
C MET A 12 -32.08 -10.90 -2.59
N ALA A 13 -31.33 -9.81 -2.40
CA ALA A 13 -30.20 -9.42 -3.25
C ALA A 13 -28.85 -9.54 -2.52
N ALA A 14 -28.57 -10.69 -1.89
CA ALA A 14 -27.23 -11.05 -1.41
C ALA A 14 -27.11 -12.56 -1.16
N ILE A 15 -27.19 -13.39 -2.21
CA ILE A 15 -26.66 -14.77 -2.16
C ILE A 15 -25.47 -14.87 -3.13
N GLY A 16 -24.54 -13.93 -2.97
CA GLY A 16 -23.19 -14.01 -3.50
C GLY A 16 -22.29 -13.68 -2.33
N GLY A 17 -21.90 -14.69 -1.55
CA GLY A 17 -21.04 -14.49 -0.39
C GLY A 17 -19.70 -13.89 -0.78
N HIS A 18 -19.13 -13.04 0.08
CA HIS A 18 -17.79 -12.50 -0.09
C HIS A 18 -16.75 -13.35 0.67
N PRO A 19 -15.46 -13.34 0.27
CA PRO A 19 -14.42 -14.13 0.93
C PRO A 19 -13.93 -13.55 2.28
N TYR A 20 -14.42 -12.37 2.67
CA TYR A 20 -13.99 -11.68 3.89
C TYR A 20 -14.63 -12.25 5.16
N SER A 21 -13.93 -12.12 6.28
CA SER A 21 -14.39 -12.56 7.60
C SER A 21 -14.59 -11.34 8.52
N PRO A 22 -15.72 -11.21 9.25
CA PRO A 22 -16.82 -12.16 9.32
C PRO A 22 -17.76 -12.09 8.08
N SER A 23 -18.46 -13.19 7.79
CA SER A 23 -19.24 -13.38 6.55
C SER A 23 -20.57 -12.63 6.50
N ASP A 24 -20.97 -12.00 7.61
CA ASP A 24 -22.16 -11.19 7.77
C ASP A 24 -21.95 -9.71 7.42
N ILE A 25 -20.74 -9.32 7.00
CA ILE A 25 -20.48 -7.96 6.53
C ILE A 25 -21.31 -7.69 5.25
N GLU A 26 -22.06 -6.59 5.25
CA GLU A 26 -22.80 -6.19 4.07
C GLU A 26 -21.89 -5.41 3.11
N LEU A 27 -21.60 -6.00 1.95
CA LEU A 27 -20.83 -5.37 0.87
C LEU A 27 -21.71 -5.20 -0.38
N PRO A 28 -22.54 -4.13 -0.43
CA PRO A 28 -23.45 -3.92 -1.55
C PRO A 28 -22.67 -3.69 -2.85
N GLY A 29 -23.04 -4.42 -3.90
CA GLY A 29 -22.38 -4.30 -5.20
C GLY A 29 -20.96 -4.87 -5.24
N PHE A 30 -20.61 -5.79 -4.34
CA PHE A 30 -19.31 -6.46 -4.33
C PHE A 30 -19.00 -7.13 -5.68
N VAL A 31 -17.86 -6.73 -6.27
CA VAL A 31 -17.31 -7.35 -7.47
C VAL A 31 -16.10 -8.19 -7.07
N PRO A 32 -16.09 -9.51 -7.35
CA PRO A 32 -14.97 -10.37 -6.99
C PRO A 32 -13.68 -9.93 -7.69
N GLN A 33 -12.56 -10.37 -7.13
CA GLN A 33 -11.23 -10.10 -7.66
C GLN A 33 -11.07 -10.71 -9.06
N GLN A 34 -10.52 -9.94 -10.01
CA GLN A 34 -10.32 -10.39 -11.40
C GLN A 34 -8.87 -10.83 -11.64
N LEU A 35 -7.91 -10.28 -10.88
CA LEU A 35 -6.50 -10.63 -10.96
C LEU A 35 -6.15 -11.79 -10.01
N SER A 36 -5.27 -12.69 -10.48
CA SER A 36 -4.70 -13.72 -9.61
C SER A 36 -3.67 -13.12 -8.63
N PRO A 37 -3.44 -13.74 -7.45
CA PRO A 37 -2.45 -13.25 -6.49
C PRO A 37 -1.04 -13.10 -7.08
N LEU A 38 -0.65 -13.99 -8.00
CA LEU A 38 0.65 -13.89 -8.68
C LEU A 38 0.76 -12.66 -9.57
N GLN A 39 -0.33 -12.28 -10.25
CA GLN A 39 -0.37 -11.05 -11.05
C GLN A 39 -0.27 -9.77 -10.21
N LEU A 40 -0.58 -9.85 -8.90
CA LEU A 40 -0.40 -8.75 -7.95
C LEU A 40 1.03 -8.73 -7.39
N VAL A 41 1.54 -9.89 -6.97
CA VAL A 41 2.85 -10.00 -6.30
C VAL A 41 4.02 -9.74 -7.25
N VAL A 42 3.96 -10.25 -8.49
CA VAL A 42 5.07 -10.11 -9.45
C VAL A 42 5.41 -8.64 -9.75
N PRO A 43 4.44 -7.75 -10.08
CA PRO A 43 4.74 -6.34 -10.27
C PRO A 43 5.27 -5.64 -9.00
N LEU A 44 4.79 -6.01 -7.81
CA LEU A 44 5.26 -5.43 -6.54
C LEU A 44 6.73 -5.80 -6.26
N ILE A 45 7.10 -7.07 -6.46
CA ILE A 45 8.50 -7.53 -6.34
C ILE A 45 9.35 -6.87 -7.43
N GLY A 46 8.87 -6.85 -8.68
CA GLY A 46 9.59 -6.24 -9.81
C GLY A 46 9.87 -4.76 -9.58
N THR A 47 8.88 -4.01 -9.09
CA THR A 47 9.01 -2.58 -8.75
C THR A 47 10.00 -2.38 -7.59
N SER A 48 9.94 -3.23 -6.57
CA SER A 48 10.88 -3.17 -5.43
C SER A 48 12.32 -3.41 -5.88
N LEU A 49 12.55 -4.41 -6.73
CA LEU A 49 13.87 -4.70 -7.30
C LEU A 49 14.37 -3.57 -8.21
N LEU A 50 13.47 -2.93 -8.96
CA LEU A 50 13.79 -1.77 -9.78
C LEU A 50 14.25 -0.60 -8.89
N VAL A 51 13.52 -0.27 -7.83
CA VAL A 51 13.88 0.78 -6.87
C VAL A 51 15.25 0.49 -6.25
N ILE A 52 15.48 -0.74 -5.80
CA ILE A 52 16.78 -1.17 -5.24
C ILE A 52 17.89 -0.97 -6.27
N THR A 53 17.67 -1.40 -7.52
CA THR A 53 18.65 -1.28 -8.60
C THR A 53 18.97 0.17 -8.91
N VAL A 54 17.95 1.04 -9.01
CA VAL A 54 18.13 2.48 -9.24
C VAL A 54 18.96 3.11 -8.13
N ILE A 55 18.63 2.85 -6.87
CA ILE A 55 19.40 3.37 -5.72
C ILE A 55 20.85 2.88 -5.78
N TRP A 56 21.08 1.61 -6.13
CA TRP A 56 22.41 1.04 -6.23
C TRP A 56 23.26 1.67 -7.34
N LEU A 57 22.64 1.97 -8.48
CA LEU A 57 23.28 2.61 -9.63
C LEU A 57 23.57 4.09 -9.36
N VAL A 58 22.60 4.85 -8.83
CA VAL A 58 22.76 6.27 -8.50
C VAL A 58 23.83 6.44 -7.42
N SER A 59 23.77 5.66 -6.35
CA SER A 59 24.80 5.65 -5.31
C SER A 59 26.15 5.11 -5.79
N GLY A 60 26.17 4.31 -6.86
CA GLY A 60 27.38 3.76 -7.48
C GLY A 60 28.11 4.76 -8.37
N ARG A 61 27.37 5.45 -9.25
CA ARG A 61 27.91 6.26 -10.35
C ARG A 61 27.94 7.77 -10.07
N VAL A 62 26.91 8.31 -9.44
CA VAL A 62 26.75 9.77 -9.27
C VAL A 62 27.40 10.23 -7.98
N LEU A 63 27.23 9.45 -6.91
CA LEU A 63 27.60 9.87 -5.56
C LEU A 63 29.02 9.49 -5.14
N ASN A 64 29.71 8.58 -5.86
CA ASN A 64 31.11 8.23 -5.55
C ASN A 64 32.13 9.12 -6.27
N THR A 65 31.71 9.91 -7.27
CA THR A 65 32.60 10.67 -8.16
C THR A 65 33.05 12.00 -7.55
N GLY A 66 32.64 12.31 -6.32
CA GLY A 66 33.05 13.52 -5.60
C GLY A 66 33.01 13.39 -4.07
N ARG A 67 32.90 12.18 -3.53
CA ARG A 67 32.85 11.90 -2.09
C ARG A 67 34.16 11.31 -1.59
N SER A 68 34.64 11.79 -0.44
CA SER A 68 35.89 11.33 0.19
C SER A 68 35.84 9.88 0.70
N ALA A 69 34.65 9.33 0.91
CA ALA A 69 34.44 7.94 1.31
C ALA A 69 33.25 7.32 0.55
N ARG A 70 33.38 6.04 0.19
CA ARG A 70 32.34 5.27 -0.49
C ARG A 70 31.21 4.93 0.49
N LEU A 71 29.96 5.13 0.08
CA LEU A 71 28.79 4.72 0.87
C LEU A 71 28.83 3.22 1.19
N SER A 72 28.59 2.87 2.46
CA SER A 72 28.55 1.47 2.91
C SER A 72 27.40 0.72 2.24
N LYS A 73 27.52 -0.60 2.14
CA LYS A 73 26.40 -1.47 1.73
C LYS A 73 25.21 -1.32 2.70
N ALA A 74 25.49 -1.12 3.99
CA ALA A 74 24.46 -0.90 5.01
C ALA A 74 23.66 0.38 4.74
N ASP A 75 24.34 1.49 4.44
CA ASP A 75 23.67 2.76 4.13
C ASP A 75 22.80 2.64 2.88
N ARG A 76 23.25 1.88 1.88
CA ARG A 76 22.46 1.58 0.68
C ARG A 76 21.20 0.79 0.99
N LEU A 77 21.29 -0.21 1.87
CA LEU A 77 20.13 -0.98 2.31
C LEU A 77 19.13 -0.12 3.09
N ILE A 78 19.62 0.76 3.96
CA ILE A 78 18.77 1.70 4.70
C ILE A 78 18.08 2.68 3.75
N MET A 79 18.79 3.20 2.73
CA MET A 79 18.17 4.02 1.69
C MET A 79 17.08 3.26 0.93
N CYS A 80 17.32 1.99 0.56
CA CYS A 80 16.30 1.15 -0.08
C CYS A 80 15.08 0.93 0.81
N TRP A 81 15.30 0.65 2.09
CA TRP A 81 14.23 0.50 3.09
C TRP A 81 13.35 1.75 3.12
N TRP A 82 13.93 2.93 3.35
CA TRP A 82 13.18 4.18 3.41
C TRP A 82 12.49 4.54 2.09
N ALA A 83 13.11 4.26 0.95
CA ALA A 83 12.51 4.50 -0.35
C ALA A 83 11.28 3.61 -0.58
N ILE A 84 11.40 2.31 -0.32
CA ILE A 84 10.29 1.36 -0.48
C ILE A 84 9.16 1.70 0.48
N THR A 85 9.46 1.96 1.76
CA THR A 85 8.45 2.39 2.74
C THR A 85 7.73 3.66 2.27
N GLY A 86 8.47 4.69 1.89
CA GLY A 86 7.90 5.96 1.43
C GLY A 86 7.00 5.80 0.20
N LEU A 87 7.44 5.03 -0.79
CA LEU A 87 6.66 4.77 -2.00
C LEU A 87 5.42 3.92 -1.73
N THR A 88 5.50 2.90 -0.87
CA THR A 88 4.34 2.09 -0.47
C THR A 88 3.28 2.94 0.19
N ASN A 89 3.67 3.81 1.14
CA ASN A 89 2.75 4.70 1.83
C ASN A 89 2.12 5.71 0.83
N LEU A 90 2.93 6.34 -0.03
CA LEU A 90 2.43 7.39 -0.92
C LEU A 90 1.68 6.89 -2.15
N ILE A 91 1.88 5.64 -2.57
CA ILE A 91 1.25 5.09 -3.79
C ILE A 91 0.18 4.07 -3.41
N ILE A 92 0.54 3.04 -2.64
CA ILE A 92 -0.37 1.92 -2.34
C ILE A 92 -1.38 2.36 -1.28
N GLU A 93 -0.94 2.83 -0.11
CA GLU A 93 -1.85 3.27 0.97
C GLU A 93 -2.66 4.51 0.56
N ALA A 94 -2.06 5.44 -0.17
CA ALA A 94 -2.80 6.57 -0.73
C ALA A 94 -3.94 6.12 -1.66
N SER A 95 -3.72 5.10 -2.50
CA SER A 95 -4.78 4.60 -3.40
C SER A 95 -6.02 4.09 -2.65
N PHE A 96 -5.85 3.54 -1.44
CA PHE A 96 -6.96 3.13 -0.56
C PHE A 96 -7.76 4.33 -0.05
N LEU A 97 -7.08 5.42 0.33
CA LEU A 97 -7.75 6.64 0.79
C LEU A 97 -8.55 7.30 -0.34
N PHE A 98 -7.97 7.38 -1.54
CA PHE A 98 -8.59 8.08 -2.68
C PHE A 98 -9.62 7.24 -3.44
N THR A 99 -9.69 5.93 -3.17
CA THR A 99 -10.63 5.04 -3.86
C THR A 99 -11.54 4.32 -2.88
N PRO A 100 -12.55 4.98 -2.30
CA PRO A 100 -13.43 4.36 -1.32
C PRO A 100 -14.28 3.21 -1.87
N ASN A 101 -14.60 3.24 -3.16
CA ASN A 101 -15.52 2.30 -3.79
C ASN A 101 -14.79 1.17 -4.55
N TYR A 102 -13.56 0.83 -4.17
CA TYR A 102 -12.74 -0.15 -4.91
C TYR A 102 -13.37 -1.54 -4.98
N LEU A 103 -14.19 -1.92 -4.00
CA LEU A 103 -14.89 -3.21 -3.96
C LEU A 103 -16.03 -3.33 -4.99
N THR A 104 -16.61 -2.22 -5.42
CA THR A 104 -17.80 -2.20 -6.27
C THR A 104 -17.51 -1.87 -7.73
N LYS A 105 -16.24 -1.68 -8.09
CA LYS A 105 -15.84 -1.37 -9.47
C LYS A 105 -15.85 -2.63 -10.33
N GLU A 106 -16.55 -2.56 -11.46
CA GLU A 106 -16.56 -3.59 -12.51
C GLU A 106 -15.24 -3.63 -13.31
N SER A 107 -14.57 -2.48 -13.45
CA SER A 107 -13.25 -2.33 -14.07
C SER A 107 -12.23 -1.84 -13.04
N PRO A 108 -11.83 -2.70 -12.08
CA PRO A 108 -10.89 -2.33 -11.03
C PRO A 108 -9.50 -2.03 -11.60
N SER A 109 -8.84 -1.03 -11.04
CA SER A 109 -7.43 -0.78 -11.29
C SER A 109 -6.56 -1.82 -10.57
N PHE A 110 -5.27 -1.88 -10.91
CA PHE A 110 -4.31 -2.75 -10.23
C PHE A 110 -4.31 -2.55 -8.69
N PHE A 111 -4.42 -1.30 -8.23
CA PHE A 111 -4.47 -0.99 -6.79
C PHE A 111 -5.78 -1.44 -6.14
N ASP A 112 -6.90 -1.32 -6.84
CA ASP A 112 -8.20 -1.82 -6.34
C ASP A 112 -8.13 -3.34 -6.08
N GLU A 113 -7.45 -4.06 -6.97
CA GLU A 113 -7.26 -5.51 -6.84
C GLU A 113 -6.29 -5.88 -5.70
N ILE A 114 -5.26 -5.07 -5.45
CA ILE A 114 -4.40 -5.22 -4.26
C ILE A 114 -5.24 -5.10 -2.99
N TRP A 115 -6.09 -4.07 -2.89
CA TRP A 115 -6.90 -3.86 -1.69
C TRP A 115 -7.98 -4.91 -1.52
N LYS A 116 -8.54 -5.43 -2.62
CA LYS A 116 -9.43 -6.61 -2.58
C LYS A 116 -8.74 -7.84 -2.02
N GLU A 117 -7.49 -8.10 -2.42
CA GLU A 117 -6.68 -9.21 -1.88
C GLU A 117 -6.33 -8.98 -0.41
N TYR A 118 -5.84 -7.78 -0.10
CA TYR A 118 -5.42 -7.41 1.26
C TYR A 118 -6.59 -7.50 2.25
N SER A 119 -7.79 -7.13 1.81
CA SER A 119 -8.99 -7.21 2.64
C SER A 119 -9.38 -8.64 3.04
N LYS A 120 -8.85 -9.68 2.35
CA LYS A 120 -9.02 -11.09 2.75
C LYS A 120 -8.25 -11.40 4.03
N ALA A 121 -7.11 -10.75 4.23
CA ALA A 121 -6.32 -10.88 5.44
C ALA A 121 -6.90 -10.02 6.58
N ASP A 122 -7.39 -8.82 6.26
CA ASP A 122 -8.04 -7.92 7.22
C ASP A 122 -9.28 -7.25 6.62
N SER A 123 -10.46 -7.74 6.98
CA SER A 123 -11.74 -7.27 6.44
C SER A 123 -12.09 -5.84 6.85
N ARG A 124 -11.40 -5.25 7.83
CA ARG A 124 -11.61 -3.85 8.22
C ARG A 124 -11.25 -2.89 7.11
N TYR A 125 -10.42 -3.31 6.15
CA TYR A 125 -10.17 -2.58 4.91
C TYR A 125 -11.39 -2.64 3.99
N ALA A 126 -12.05 -3.79 3.87
CA ALA A 126 -13.27 -3.94 3.07
C ALA A 126 -14.44 -3.14 3.65
N SER A 127 -14.64 -3.14 4.97
CA SER A 127 -15.67 -2.32 5.63
C SER A 127 -15.26 -0.86 5.81
N ARG A 128 -14.00 -0.51 5.48
CA ARG A 128 -13.40 0.82 5.64
C ARG A 128 -13.59 1.39 7.05
N ASP A 129 -13.20 0.62 8.05
CA ASP A 129 -13.29 1.04 9.44
C ASP A 129 -12.59 2.40 9.67
N THR A 130 -13.21 3.26 10.48
CA THR A 130 -12.71 4.62 10.73
C THR A 130 -11.31 4.64 11.36
N THR A 131 -10.97 3.63 12.17
CA THR A 131 -9.64 3.49 12.77
C THR A 131 -8.61 3.18 11.70
N ILE A 132 -8.92 2.27 10.77
CA ILE A 132 -8.06 1.93 9.63
C ILE A 132 -7.87 3.17 8.75
N VAL A 133 -8.93 3.85 8.37
CA VAL A 133 -8.81 5.08 7.57
C VAL A 133 -7.94 6.13 8.26
N ALA A 134 -8.08 6.31 9.58
CA ALA A 134 -7.26 7.26 10.34
C ALA A 134 -5.77 6.90 10.36
N ILE A 135 -5.42 5.64 10.57
CA ILE A 135 -3.99 5.22 10.54
C ILE A 135 -3.40 5.36 9.14
N GLU A 136 -4.17 5.06 8.09
CA GLU A 136 -3.73 5.18 6.70
C GLU A 136 -3.52 6.66 6.32
N VAL A 137 -4.36 7.58 6.80
CA VAL A 137 -4.12 9.04 6.65
C VAL A 137 -2.80 9.45 7.29
N ILE A 138 -2.52 8.99 8.51
CA ILE A 138 -1.25 9.26 9.18
C ILE A 138 -0.08 8.68 8.39
N ALA A 139 -0.23 7.46 7.88
CA ALA A 139 0.79 6.77 7.11
C ALA A 139 1.10 7.53 5.80
N VAL A 140 0.08 7.91 5.04
CA VAL A 140 0.21 8.65 3.78
C VAL A 140 0.78 10.05 3.96
N PHE A 141 0.30 10.82 4.95
CA PHE A 141 0.68 12.24 5.07
C PHE A 141 1.90 12.48 5.96
N LEU A 142 2.22 11.58 6.89
CA LEU A 142 3.36 11.72 7.78
C LEU A 142 4.44 10.69 7.49
N ARG A 143 4.11 9.39 7.54
CA ARG A 143 5.12 8.32 7.42
C ARG A 143 5.75 8.26 6.02
N GLY A 144 4.95 8.38 4.96
CA GLY A 144 5.42 8.39 3.57
C GLY A 144 6.42 9.52 3.28
N PRO A 145 6.03 10.81 3.47
CA PRO A 145 6.92 11.95 3.27
C PRO A 145 8.14 11.92 4.18
N ALA A 146 7.98 11.54 5.45
CA ALA A 146 9.10 11.42 6.38
C ALA A 146 10.10 10.35 5.93
N SER A 147 9.64 9.22 5.38
CA SER A 147 10.51 8.15 4.87
C SER A 147 11.30 8.62 3.64
N LEU A 148 10.66 9.30 2.68
CA LEU A 148 11.38 9.85 1.53
C LEU A 148 12.35 10.98 1.91
N LEU A 149 11.98 11.80 2.89
CA LEU A 149 12.89 12.80 3.45
C LEU A 149 14.09 12.14 4.14
N ALA A 150 13.88 11.07 4.92
CA ALA A 150 14.95 10.31 5.54
C ALA A 150 15.90 9.72 4.48
N MET A 151 15.35 9.13 3.41
CA MET A 151 16.15 8.67 2.27
C MET A 151 16.95 9.83 1.64
N TYR A 152 16.31 10.98 1.40
CA TYR A 152 16.99 12.16 0.85
C TYR A 152 18.13 12.65 1.75
N VAL A 153 17.92 12.67 3.07
CA VAL A 153 18.96 13.05 4.03
C VAL A 153 20.09 12.03 4.06
N CYS A 154 19.79 10.72 4.02
CA CYS A 154 20.81 9.67 3.84
C CYS A 154 21.59 9.83 2.53
N LEU A 155 20.95 10.33 1.48
CA LEU A 155 21.64 10.61 0.21
C LEU A 155 22.58 11.82 0.30
N LEU A 156 22.28 12.80 1.15
CA LEU A 156 23.06 14.03 1.30
C LEU A 156 24.18 13.94 2.35
N HIS A 157 23.93 13.32 3.51
CA HIS A 157 24.86 13.29 4.64
C HIS A 157 25.64 11.97 4.77
N PHE A 158 26.84 12.04 5.35
CA PHE A 158 27.88 11.02 5.23
C PHE A 158 27.73 9.78 6.12
N THR A 159 26.85 9.76 7.13
CA THR A 159 26.81 8.62 8.05
C THR A 159 25.50 8.55 8.81
N THR A 160 25.05 7.32 8.99
CA THR A 160 23.91 6.81 9.76
C THR A 160 24.02 7.07 11.28
N THR A 161 24.82 8.06 11.71
CA THR A 161 25.14 8.31 13.12
C THR A 161 24.37 9.46 13.77
N HIS A 162 23.60 10.25 13.02
CA HIS A 162 22.83 11.37 13.60
C HIS A 162 21.40 11.52 13.05
N PHE A 163 20.68 10.41 12.89
CA PHE A 163 19.22 10.48 12.73
C PHE A 163 18.54 9.79 13.92
N PRO A 164 18.01 10.54 14.92
CA PRO A 164 17.25 9.96 16.02
C PRO A 164 15.91 9.33 15.57
N PHE A 165 15.57 9.38 14.28
CA PHE A 165 14.35 8.81 13.71
C PHE A 165 14.35 7.29 13.54
N ILE A 166 15.44 6.58 13.90
CA ILE A 166 15.42 5.11 14.02
C ILE A 166 14.34 4.62 15.02
N THR A 167 13.81 5.52 15.87
CA THR A 167 12.74 5.23 16.82
C THR A 167 11.32 5.20 16.24
N LEU A 168 11.11 5.55 14.96
CA LEU A 168 9.79 5.48 14.31
C LEU A 168 9.57 4.20 13.49
N SER A 169 10.50 3.25 13.61
CA SER A 169 10.32 1.88 13.14
C SER A 169 9.48 1.09 14.13
N ILE A 170 8.17 1.35 14.16
CA ILE A 170 7.20 0.44 14.78
C ILE A 170 6.39 -0.20 13.64
N PRO A 171 6.41 -1.54 13.51
CA PRO A 171 5.39 -2.26 12.74
C PRO A 171 4.02 -2.12 13.41
#